data_AF-A0A9N7YFZ3-F1
#
_entry.id   AF-A0A9N7YFZ3-F1
#
_cell.length_a   1.000
_cell.length_b   1.000
_cell.length_c   1.000
_cell.angle_alpha   90.00
_cell.angle_beta   90.00
_cell.angle_gamma   90.00
#
_symmetry.space_group_name_H-M   'P 1'
#
loop_
_entity.id
_entity.type
_entity.pdbx_description
1 polymer ?
#
loop_
_entity_poly.entity_id
_entity_poly.type
_entity_poly.pdbx_seq_one_letter_code
_entity_poly.pdbx_strand_id
1 'polypeptide(L)'
;MAADSYPELFSVFTAPNIVRHIHPFVQVTPLNPRHQLHTFDGSREVAFMYAISSAGVVYTLARACSQGELDSCSCDPTKKGSSRDAKGSFDWGGCSDHVEHAMRFSQAFVDAKERKERDARALMNLHNNRAGRKAVKRFMNLECKCHGVSGSCSVRTCWLAMADFRRTGDHLRKRYNGAVQVAVNQYGTGFTAAHTHFKRPSKNDLVYFEDSPDYCIRDHESGKQTFNLFLTTEDKMFQRFKPLNLEDISR
;
A
#
# COMPACT_ATOMS: atom_id res chain seq x y z
N MET A 1 11.97 -7.03 -21.99
CA MET A 1 12.42 -8.44 -21.83
C MET A 1 12.18 -8.93 -20.40
N ALA A 2 10.97 -8.75 -19.86
CA ALA A 2 10.57 -9.26 -18.54
C ALA A 2 9.32 -10.15 -18.65
N ALA A 3 9.18 -10.84 -19.79
CA ALA A 3 8.00 -11.64 -20.13
C ALA A 3 8.20 -13.15 -19.88
N ASP A 4 9.43 -13.62 -19.65
CA ASP A 4 9.75 -15.05 -19.83
C ASP A 4 9.99 -15.84 -18.52
N SER A 5 9.51 -15.38 -17.35
CA SER A 5 9.84 -16.06 -16.08
C SER A 5 8.68 -16.70 -15.29
N TYR A 6 7.41 -16.56 -15.70
CA TYR A 6 6.28 -17.09 -14.88
C TYR A 6 5.05 -17.54 -15.70
N PRO A 7 5.02 -18.78 -16.21
CA PRO A 7 3.87 -19.29 -16.98
C PRO A 7 2.59 -19.48 -16.13
N GLU A 8 2.71 -19.71 -14.81
CA GLU A 8 1.56 -19.87 -13.89
C GLU A 8 0.93 -18.55 -13.42
N LEU A 9 1.67 -17.43 -13.50
CA LEU A 9 1.12 -16.09 -13.20
C LEU A 9 0.44 -15.44 -14.41
N PHE A 10 0.71 -15.95 -15.62
CA PHE A 10 0.16 -15.42 -16.88
C PHE A 10 -1.36 -15.59 -17.03
N SER A 11 -1.95 -16.61 -16.40
CA SER A 11 -3.41 -16.81 -16.42
C SER A 11 -4.19 -15.74 -15.64
N VAL A 12 -3.53 -15.05 -14.69
CA VAL A 12 -4.10 -13.92 -13.95
C VAL A 12 -3.91 -12.59 -14.71
N PHE A 13 -2.90 -12.53 -15.59
CA PHE A 13 -2.58 -11.35 -16.41
C PHE A 13 -3.47 -11.18 -17.66
N THR A 14 -4.27 -12.18 -18.02
CA THR A 14 -5.18 -12.11 -19.18
C THR A 14 -6.55 -11.51 -18.87
N ALA A 15 -6.78 -11.01 -17.65
CA ALA A 15 -7.91 -10.12 -17.40
C ALA A 15 -7.45 -8.68 -17.67
N PRO A 16 -7.66 -8.11 -18.88
CA PRO A 16 -7.32 -6.72 -19.18
C PRO A 16 -7.90 -5.72 -18.16
N ASN A 17 -8.93 -6.12 -17.43
CA ASN A 17 -9.55 -5.35 -16.36
C ASN A 17 -8.67 -5.22 -15.11
N ILE A 18 -8.02 -6.29 -14.63
CA ILE A 18 -7.18 -6.26 -13.41
C ILE A 18 -5.99 -5.31 -13.59
N VAL A 19 -5.30 -5.41 -14.73
CA VAL A 19 -4.13 -4.57 -15.03
C VAL A 19 -4.53 -3.09 -15.13
N ARG A 20 -5.71 -2.75 -15.65
CA ARG A 20 -6.22 -1.37 -15.70
C ARG A 20 -6.35 -0.73 -14.31
N HIS A 21 -6.81 -1.49 -13.31
CA HIS A 21 -6.97 -0.97 -11.95
C HIS A 21 -5.63 -0.87 -11.19
N ILE A 22 -4.60 -1.63 -11.59
CA ILE A 22 -3.34 -1.76 -10.86
C ILE A 22 -2.19 -0.96 -11.48
N HIS A 23 -2.12 -0.86 -12.81
CA HIS A 23 -1.08 -0.13 -13.54
C HIS A 23 -0.82 1.31 -13.04
N PRO A 24 -1.82 2.09 -12.58
CA PRO A 24 -1.60 3.42 -12.00
C PRO A 24 -0.68 3.44 -10.75
N PHE A 25 -0.53 2.31 -10.06
CA PHE A 25 0.16 2.26 -8.76
C PHE A 25 1.58 1.69 -8.86
N VAL A 26 2.06 1.32 -10.05
CA VAL A 26 3.16 0.33 -10.18
C VAL A 26 4.38 0.85 -10.95
N GLN A 27 4.34 2.08 -11.46
CA GLN A 27 5.50 2.63 -12.16
C GLN A 27 6.42 3.41 -11.22
N VAL A 28 7.32 2.69 -10.56
CA VAL A 28 8.58 3.26 -10.04
C VAL A 28 9.68 2.83 -11.00
N THR A 29 9.74 3.44 -12.19
CA THR A 29 10.82 3.20 -13.15
C THR A 29 11.85 4.32 -13.06
N PRO A 30 13.13 4.02 -12.74
CA PRO A 30 14.19 5.00 -12.89
C PRO A 30 14.31 5.38 -14.37
N LEU A 31 14.18 6.67 -14.68
CA LEU A 31 14.42 7.19 -16.01
C LEU A 31 15.94 7.31 -16.20
N ASN A 32 16.47 6.52 -17.14
CA ASN A 32 17.83 6.61 -17.72
C ASN A 32 18.98 5.82 -17.03
N PRO A 33 19.55 4.79 -17.67
CA PRO A 33 20.66 3.99 -17.14
C PRO A 33 22.07 4.58 -17.36
N ARG A 34 22.23 5.80 -17.89
CA ARG A 34 23.55 6.32 -18.32
C ARG A 34 24.36 7.13 -17.30
N HIS A 35 23.84 7.46 -16.11
CA HIS A 35 24.65 8.09 -15.06
C HIS A 35 24.48 7.31 -13.74
N GLN A 36 25.57 6.71 -13.25
CA GLN A 36 25.70 6.29 -11.85
C GLN A 36 25.78 7.55 -11.01
N LEU A 37 24.67 7.90 -10.38
CA LEU A 37 24.45 9.20 -9.78
C LEU A 37 23.59 8.91 -8.58
N HIS A 38 24.09 9.22 -7.38
CA HIS A 38 23.49 8.88 -6.07
C HIS A 38 21.96 8.82 -6.14
N THR A 39 21.43 7.63 -6.39
CA THR A 39 20.00 7.41 -6.41
C THR A 39 19.60 7.28 -4.96
N PHE A 40 18.80 8.22 -4.46
CA PHE A 40 18.25 8.26 -3.09
C PHE A 40 17.24 7.12 -2.86
N ASP A 41 17.61 5.91 -3.27
CA ASP A 41 16.74 4.74 -3.33
C ASP A 41 16.43 4.20 -1.93
N GLY A 42 17.17 4.63 -0.92
CA GLY A 42 17.00 4.27 0.49
C GLY A 42 16.34 5.36 1.33
N SER A 43 15.80 6.43 0.74
CA SER A 43 15.29 7.59 1.48
C SER A 43 13.93 7.34 2.15
N ARG A 44 13.56 8.26 3.05
CA ARG A 44 12.27 8.23 3.75
C ARG A 44 11.07 8.39 2.81
N GLU A 45 11.23 9.18 1.76
CA GLU A 45 10.21 9.44 0.74
C GLU A 45 9.97 8.19 -0.10
N VAL A 46 11.06 7.51 -0.49
CA VAL A 46 10.97 6.21 -1.16
C VAL A 46 10.26 5.19 -0.27
N ALA A 47 10.57 5.15 1.02
CA ALA A 47 9.88 4.28 1.97
C ALA A 47 8.36 4.52 2.00
N PHE A 48 7.92 5.77 2.03
CA PHE A 48 6.50 6.12 1.95
C PHE A 48 5.87 5.72 0.62
N MET A 49 6.58 5.95 -0.49
CA MET A 49 6.13 5.60 -1.84
C MET A 49 5.82 4.11 -2.00
N TYR A 50 6.71 3.23 -1.55
CA TYR A 50 6.46 1.78 -1.56
C TYR A 50 5.24 1.40 -0.70
N ALA A 51 5.12 2.00 0.48
CA ALA A 51 3.99 1.74 1.37
C ALA A 51 2.65 2.19 0.79
N ILE A 52 2.53 3.43 0.30
CA ILE A 52 1.26 3.95 -0.23
C ILE A 52 0.88 3.25 -1.54
N SER A 53 1.85 2.91 -2.39
CA SER A 53 1.61 2.19 -3.64
C SER A 53 1.10 0.78 -3.39
N SER A 54 1.77 0.03 -2.50
CA SER A 54 1.32 -1.31 -2.14
C SER A 54 -0.06 -1.31 -1.45
N ALA A 55 -0.34 -0.29 -0.64
CA ALA A 55 -1.66 -0.05 -0.06
C ALA A 55 -2.71 0.25 -1.14
N GLY A 56 -2.38 1.07 -2.14
CA GLY A 56 -3.25 1.41 -3.27
C GLY A 56 -3.68 0.17 -4.07
N VAL A 57 -2.74 -0.74 -4.36
CA VAL A 57 -3.06 -2.02 -5.02
C VAL A 57 -4.03 -2.86 -4.18
N VAL A 58 -3.82 -2.96 -2.86
CA VAL A 58 -4.75 -3.71 -1.99
C VAL A 58 -6.14 -3.08 -1.99
N TYR A 59 -6.19 -1.76 -1.84
CA TYR A 59 -7.44 -1.02 -1.74
C TYR A 59 -8.27 -1.13 -3.03
N THR A 60 -7.66 -0.83 -4.18
CA THR A 60 -8.35 -0.87 -5.47
C THR A 60 -8.80 -2.27 -5.84
N LEU A 61 -7.95 -3.28 -5.67
CA LEU A 61 -8.31 -4.65 -5.97
C LEU A 61 -9.44 -5.16 -5.06
N ALA A 62 -9.34 -4.98 -3.75
CA ALA A 62 -10.39 -5.41 -2.83
C ALA A 62 -11.73 -4.72 -3.14
N ARG A 63 -11.70 -3.45 -3.54
CA ARG A 63 -12.87 -2.66 -3.90
C ARG A 63 -13.51 -3.11 -5.21
N ALA A 64 -12.72 -3.32 -6.26
CA ALA A 64 -13.20 -3.82 -7.54
C ALA A 64 -13.83 -5.22 -7.39
N CYS A 65 -13.23 -6.10 -6.58
CA CYS A 65 -13.80 -7.41 -6.25
C CYS A 65 -15.16 -7.29 -5.54
N SER A 66 -15.31 -6.36 -4.59
CA SER A 66 -16.56 -6.22 -3.84
C SER A 66 -17.67 -5.51 -4.60
N GLN A 67 -17.31 -4.71 -5.60
CA GLN A 67 -18.24 -4.08 -6.54
C GLN A 67 -18.66 -5.01 -7.69
N GLY A 68 -18.03 -6.19 -7.81
CA GLY A 68 -18.29 -7.13 -8.90
C GLY A 68 -17.73 -6.67 -10.25
N GLU A 69 -16.73 -5.79 -10.25
CA GLU A 69 -16.05 -5.31 -11.46
C GLU A 69 -15.03 -6.33 -12.00
N LEU A 70 -14.64 -7.31 -11.17
CA LEU A 70 -13.68 -8.35 -11.50
C LEU A 70 -14.26 -9.74 -11.26
N ASP A 71 -14.41 -10.51 -12.33
CA ASP A 71 -14.95 -11.87 -12.28
C ASP A 71 -14.01 -12.87 -11.57
N SER A 72 -12.72 -12.56 -11.52
CA SER A 72 -11.68 -13.44 -10.96
C SER A 72 -11.65 -13.47 -9.42
N CYS A 73 -12.48 -12.68 -8.75
CA CYS A 73 -12.50 -12.59 -7.30
C CYS A 73 -13.92 -12.30 -6.78
N SER A 74 -14.09 -12.40 -5.46
CA SER A 74 -15.38 -12.23 -4.80
C SER A 74 -15.25 -11.49 -3.47
N CYS A 75 -16.40 -11.16 -2.87
CA CYS A 75 -16.53 -10.80 -1.47
C CYS A 75 -15.84 -11.83 -0.55
N ASP A 76 -15.54 -11.43 0.69
CA ASP A 76 -14.94 -12.30 1.70
C ASP A 76 -15.89 -13.48 2.03
N PRO A 77 -15.52 -14.73 1.66
CA PRO A 77 -16.39 -15.88 1.83
C PRO A 77 -16.51 -16.33 3.30
N THR A 78 -15.68 -15.79 4.20
CA THR A 78 -15.68 -16.12 5.63
C THR A 78 -16.73 -15.35 6.42
N LYS A 79 -17.36 -14.34 5.83
CA LYS A 79 -18.37 -13.49 6.47
C LYS A 79 -19.77 -13.97 6.11
N LYS A 80 -20.19 -15.07 6.76
CA LYS A 80 -21.49 -15.73 6.54
C LYS A 80 -22.12 -16.12 7.88
N GLY A 81 -23.45 -16.24 7.90
CA GLY A 81 -24.21 -16.57 9.12
C GLY A 81 -24.27 -15.41 10.11
N SER A 82 -24.40 -15.70 11.40
CA SER A 82 -24.56 -14.68 12.45
C SER A 82 -23.28 -14.43 13.23
N SER A 83 -23.12 -13.21 13.75
CA SER A 83 -22.03 -12.79 14.62
C SER A 83 -22.53 -11.80 15.68
N ARG A 84 -21.66 -11.38 16.60
CA ARG A 84 -21.99 -10.46 17.70
C ARG A 84 -20.92 -9.39 17.86
N ASP A 85 -21.33 -8.18 18.23
CA ASP A 85 -20.46 -7.10 18.70
C ASP A 85 -21.02 -6.47 20.00
N ALA A 86 -20.48 -5.33 20.44
CA ALA A 86 -20.92 -4.62 21.65
C ALA A 86 -22.39 -4.14 21.63
N LYS A 87 -23.00 -3.98 20.44
CA LYS A 87 -24.40 -3.58 20.23
C LYS A 87 -25.36 -4.77 20.12
N GLY A 88 -24.85 -6.01 20.17
CA GLY A 88 -25.66 -7.24 20.14
C GLY A 88 -25.38 -8.14 18.93
N SER A 89 -26.33 -9.02 18.61
CA SER A 89 -26.23 -9.91 17.45
C SER A 89 -26.45 -9.18 16.13
N PHE A 90 -25.89 -9.72 15.06
CA PHE A 90 -26.12 -9.30 13.69
C PHE A 90 -25.91 -10.47 12.74
N ASP A 91 -26.51 -10.40 11.56
CA ASP A 91 -26.22 -11.34 10.48
C ASP A 91 -25.23 -10.73 9.50
N TRP A 92 -24.27 -11.53 9.04
CA TRP A 92 -23.45 -11.16 7.91
C TRP A 92 -24.32 -11.10 6.65
N GLY A 93 -24.21 -10.01 5.91
CA GLY A 93 -24.86 -9.88 4.60
C GLY A 93 -24.17 -8.82 3.76
N GLY A 94 -24.72 -8.51 2.59
CA GLY A 94 -24.04 -7.65 1.62
C GLY A 94 -22.72 -8.27 1.14
N CYS A 95 -21.76 -7.42 0.78
CA CYS A 95 -20.45 -7.82 0.31
C CYS A 95 -19.36 -7.27 1.23
N SER A 96 -18.69 -8.14 1.98
CA SER A 96 -17.53 -7.75 2.78
C SER A 96 -16.27 -7.70 1.90
N ASP A 97 -15.50 -6.62 1.98
CA ASP A 97 -14.27 -6.47 1.19
C ASP A 97 -13.24 -7.54 1.59
N HIS A 98 -12.74 -8.31 0.62
CA HIS A 98 -11.80 -9.40 0.86
C HIS A 98 -10.34 -8.93 0.90
N VAL A 99 -10.00 -8.09 1.87
CA VAL A 99 -8.67 -7.45 1.96
C VAL A 99 -7.52 -8.46 2.05
N GLU A 100 -7.69 -9.60 2.71
CA GLU A 100 -6.65 -10.64 2.78
C GLU A 100 -6.28 -11.20 1.40
N HIS A 101 -7.27 -11.42 0.54
CA HIS A 101 -7.05 -11.84 -0.84
C HIS A 101 -6.25 -10.78 -1.61
N ALA A 102 -6.67 -9.52 -1.52
CA ALA A 102 -5.98 -8.41 -2.18
C ALA A 102 -4.55 -8.19 -1.65
N MET A 103 -4.31 -8.42 -0.34
CA MET A 103 -2.97 -8.38 0.25
C MET A 103 -2.06 -9.46 -0.31
N ARG A 104 -2.55 -10.68 -0.52
CA ARG A 104 -1.77 -11.77 -1.14
C ARG A 104 -1.43 -11.45 -2.59
N PHE A 105 -2.39 -10.93 -3.35
CA PHE A 105 -2.15 -10.47 -4.71
C PHE A 105 -1.09 -9.37 -4.75
N SER A 106 -1.26 -8.30 -3.95
CA SER A 106 -0.29 -7.19 -3.89
C SER A 106 1.09 -7.69 -3.48
N GLN A 107 1.17 -8.65 -2.56
CA GLN A 107 2.43 -9.29 -2.18
C GLN A 107 3.06 -10.14 -3.30
N ALA A 108 2.27 -10.80 -4.16
CA ALA A 108 2.82 -11.56 -5.29
C ALA A 108 3.29 -10.63 -6.42
N PHE A 109 2.55 -9.54 -6.63
CA PHE A 109 2.73 -8.65 -7.76
C PHE A 109 3.72 -7.51 -7.48
N VAL A 110 3.49 -6.71 -6.42
CA VAL A 110 4.33 -5.55 -6.08
C VAL A 110 5.71 -5.98 -5.58
N ASP A 111 5.79 -7.10 -4.85
CA ASP A 111 7.07 -7.59 -4.31
C ASP A 111 7.86 -8.46 -5.34
N ALA A 112 7.35 -8.66 -6.57
CA ALA A 112 7.92 -9.61 -7.52
C ALA A 112 9.38 -9.32 -7.90
N LYS A 113 9.72 -8.04 -8.10
CA LYS A 113 11.08 -7.59 -8.41
C LYS A 113 11.98 -7.76 -7.19
N GLU A 114 11.59 -7.14 -6.07
CA GLU A 114 12.40 -7.08 -4.85
C GLU A 114 12.70 -8.48 -4.28
N ARG A 115 11.83 -9.47 -4.48
CA ARG A 115 12.07 -10.87 -4.06
C ARG A 115 13.20 -11.57 -4.82
N LYS A 116 13.59 -11.08 -5.99
CA LYS A 116 14.74 -11.62 -6.74
C LYS A 116 16.06 -11.05 -6.24
N GLU A 117 16.00 -9.91 -5.55
CA GLU A 117 17.15 -9.20 -5.03
C GLU A 117 17.35 -9.53 -3.52
N ARG A 118 18.54 -9.24 -3.01
CA ARG A 118 18.94 -9.51 -1.61
C ARG A 118 19.67 -8.31 -0.99
N ASP A 119 19.62 -7.16 -1.63
CA ASP A 119 20.30 -5.95 -1.16
C ASP A 119 19.46 -5.20 -0.09
N ALA A 120 20.07 -4.18 0.51
CA ALA A 120 19.43 -3.34 1.54
C ALA A 120 18.12 -2.71 1.03
N ARG A 121 18.12 -2.28 -0.23
CA ARG A 121 17.00 -1.65 -0.92
C ARG A 121 15.81 -2.60 -1.03
N ALA A 122 16.02 -3.80 -1.53
CA ALA A 122 14.97 -4.81 -1.67
C ALA A 122 14.34 -5.15 -0.32
N LEU A 123 15.15 -5.31 0.73
CA LEU A 123 14.64 -5.56 2.09
C LEU A 123 13.77 -4.39 2.58
N MET A 124 14.17 -3.15 2.29
CA MET A 124 13.48 -1.94 2.73
C MET A 124 12.11 -1.86 2.03
N ASN A 125 12.13 -2.04 0.70
CA ASN A 125 10.94 -2.03 -0.14
C ASN A 125 9.93 -3.09 0.30
N LEU A 126 10.39 -4.33 0.54
CA LEU A 126 9.55 -5.42 1.04
C LEU A 126 8.91 -5.11 2.40
N HIS A 127 9.67 -4.49 3.31
CA HIS A 127 9.15 -4.07 4.62
C HIS A 127 8.08 -2.99 4.48
N ASN A 128 8.38 -1.94 3.71
CA ASN A 128 7.48 -0.79 3.54
C ASN A 128 6.21 -1.18 2.76
N ASN A 129 6.32 -2.01 1.73
CA ASN A 129 5.17 -2.60 1.04
C ASN A 129 4.26 -3.34 2.03
N ARG A 130 4.84 -4.19 2.89
CA ARG A 130 4.08 -4.91 3.92
C ARG A 130 3.40 -3.96 4.91
N ALA A 131 4.07 -2.89 5.33
CA ALA A 131 3.48 -1.87 6.21
C ALA A 131 2.28 -1.19 5.54
N GLY A 132 2.39 -0.86 4.25
CA GLY A 132 1.32 -0.35 3.40
C GLY A 132 0.09 -1.25 3.36
N ARG A 133 0.27 -2.52 2.99
CA ARG A 133 -0.81 -3.52 2.94
C ARG A 133 -1.54 -3.65 4.28
N LYS A 134 -0.79 -3.66 5.38
CA LYS A 134 -1.37 -3.72 6.74
C LYS A 134 -2.13 -2.46 7.12
N ALA A 135 -1.72 -1.29 6.64
CA ALA A 135 -2.42 -0.05 6.91
C ALA A 135 -3.85 -0.10 6.36
N VAL A 136 -4.07 -0.68 5.17
CA VAL A 136 -5.43 -0.90 4.64
C VAL A 136 -6.25 -1.81 5.57
N LYS A 137 -5.70 -2.98 5.92
CA LYS A 137 -6.36 -3.93 6.84
C LYS A 137 -6.71 -3.30 8.19
N ARG A 138 -5.88 -2.35 8.68
CA ARG A 138 -6.10 -1.67 9.96
C ARG A 138 -7.36 -0.82 9.96
N PHE A 139 -7.75 -0.26 8.82
CA PHE A 139 -8.89 0.65 8.70
C PHE A 139 -10.09 -0.05 8.05
N MET A 140 -10.35 -1.29 8.43
CA MET A 140 -11.61 -1.97 8.16
C MET A 140 -12.65 -1.56 9.20
N ASN A 141 -13.86 -1.26 8.75
CA ASN A 141 -15.00 -0.94 9.58
C ASN A 141 -16.09 -2.01 9.42
N LEU A 142 -16.80 -2.30 10.51
CA LEU A 142 -18.05 -3.04 10.44
C LEU A 142 -19.18 -2.05 10.16
N GLU A 143 -19.70 -2.09 8.94
CA GLU A 143 -20.83 -1.28 8.50
C GLU A 143 -22.10 -2.11 8.65
N CYS A 144 -23.18 -1.49 9.13
CA CYS A 144 -24.43 -2.19 9.43
C CYS A 144 -25.65 -1.43 8.91
N LYS A 145 -26.64 -2.18 8.41
CA LYS A 145 -28.01 -1.70 8.18
C LYS A 145 -28.93 -2.26 9.24
N CYS A 146 -29.73 -1.39 9.83
CA CYS A 146 -30.76 -1.76 10.80
C CYS A 146 -32.06 -2.09 10.08
N HIS A 147 -32.69 -3.19 10.48
CA HIS A 147 -33.97 -3.68 10.01
C HIS A 147 -34.85 -3.88 11.25
N GLY A 148 -35.72 -2.93 11.56
CA GLY A 148 -36.61 -3.07 12.71
C GLY A 148 -37.85 -2.22 12.54
N VAL A 149 -38.93 -2.62 13.22
CA VAL A 149 -40.21 -1.89 13.20
C VAL A 149 -39.96 -0.46 13.67
N SER A 150 -40.52 0.51 12.95
CA SER A 150 -40.36 1.94 13.22
C SER A 150 -38.91 2.45 13.25
N GLY A 151 -37.99 1.81 12.50
CA GLY A 151 -36.58 2.23 12.43
C GLY A 151 -35.70 1.77 13.59
N SER A 152 -36.20 0.85 14.42
CA SER A 152 -35.38 0.20 15.45
C SER A 152 -34.25 -0.65 14.84
N CYS A 153 -33.19 -0.90 15.61
CA CYS A 153 -32.05 -1.74 15.20
C CYS A 153 -32.06 -3.11 15.89
N SER A 154 -33.24 -3.68 16.11
CA SER A 154 -33.40 -4.99 16.76
C SER A 154 -32.88 -6.15 15.90
N VAL A 155 -33.03 -6.05 14.58
CA VAL A 155 -32.32 -6.88 13.61
C VAL A 155 -31.40 -5.98 12.81
N ARG A 156 -30.20 -6.47 12.49
CA ARG A 156 -29.28 -5.73 11.63
C ARG A 156 -28.41 -6.68 10.84
N THR A 157 -28.06 -6.22 9.65
CA THR A 157 -27.19 -6.93 8.73
C THR A 157 -25.93 -6.11 8.53
N CYS A 158 -24.76 -6.74 8.69
CA CYS A 158 -23.48 -6.04 8.63
C CYS A 158 -22.52 -6.66 7.62
N TRP A 159 -21.57 -5.84 7.15
CA TRP A 159 -20.45 -6.24 6.31
C TRP A 159 -19.18 -5.50 6.73
N LEU A 160 -18.02 -6.08 6.43
CA LEU A 160 -16.75 -5.40 6.59
C LEU A 160 -16.42 -4.59 5.34
N ALA A 161 -16.23 -3.29 5.51
CA ALA A 161 -15.81 -2.38 4.44
C ALA A 161 -14.50 -1.71 4.80
N MET A 162 -13.63 -1.49 3.81
CA MET A 162 -12.49 -0.59 3.95
C MET A 162 -13.00 0.83 4.19
N ALA A 163 -12.39 1.54 5.12
CA ALA A 163 -12.61 2.97 5.26
C ALA A 163 -12.11 3.72 4.02
N ASP A 164 -12.48 5.00 3.91
CA ASP A 164 -11.93 5.89 2.89
C ASP A 164 -10.38 5.83 2.86
N PHE A 165 -9.80 5.72 1.66
CA PHE A 165 -8.35 5.55 1.48
C PHE A 165 -7.54 6.68 2.12
N ARG A 166 -8.13 7.88 2.30
CA ARG A 166 -7.52 8.98 3.03
C ARG A 166 -7.10 8.60 4.44
N ARG A 167 -7.86 7.74 5.16
CA ARG A 167 -7.45 7.28 6.51
C ARG A 167 -6.17 6.47 6.46
N THR A 168 -6.02 5.63 5.44
CA THR A 168 -4.79 4.89 5.16
C THR A 168 -3.64 5.85 4.82
N GLY A 169 -3.87 6.81 3.92
CA GLY A 169 -2.89 7.82 3.54
C GLY A 169 -2.41 8.66 4.73
N ASP A 170 -3.33 9.19 5.53
CA ASP A 170 -3.03 9.96 6.74
C ASP A 170 -2.25 9.12 7.76
N HIS A 171 -2.57 7.84 7.89
CA HIS A 171 -1.81 6.92 8.75
C HIS A 171 -0.39 6.72 8.26
N LEU A 172 -0.20 6.44 6.97
CA LEU A 172 1.12 6.25 6.38
C LEU A 172 1.94 7.53 6.42
N ARG A 173 1.31 8.71 6.28
CA ARG A 173 1.98 10.00 6.45
C ARG A 173 2.48 10.21 7.89
N LYS A 174 1.71 9.79 8.90
CA LYS A 174 2.20 9.78 10.29
C LYS A 174 3.37 8.82 10.47
N ARG A 175 3.36 7.66 9.80
CA ARG A 175 4.48 6.71 9.82
C ARG A 175 5.71 7.23 9.07
N TYR A 176 5.52 8.00 8.02
CA TYR A 176 6.59 8.72 7.32
C TYR A 176 7.30 9.69 8.26
N ASN A 177 6.57 10.55 8.96
CA ASN A 177 7.18 11.51 9.90
C ASN A 177 7.98 10.84 11.03
N GLY A 178 7.57 9.63 11.45
CA GLY A 178 8.23 8.83 12.47
C GLY A 178 9.02 7.64 11.94
N ALA A 179 9.42 7.66 10.66
CA ALA A 179 10.14 6.55 10.04
C ALA A 179 11.49 6.32 10.73
N VAL A 180 11.94 5.06 10.76
CA VAL A 180 13.14 4.66 11.48
C VAL A 180 14.29 4.42 10.50
N GLN A 181 15.42 5.07 10.75
CA GLN A 181 16.64 4.78 9.99
C GLN A 181 17.23 3.45 10.44
N VAL A 182 17.54 2.59 9.48
CA VAL A 182 18.01 1.22 9.71
C VAL A 182 19.32 0.95 8.99
N ALA A 183 20.08 0.01 9.53
CA ALA A 183 21.19 -0.64 8.86
C ALA A 183 20.84 -2.12 8.62
N VAL A 184 21.37 -2.70 7.54
CA VAL A 184 21.21 -4.13 7.29
C VAL A 184 22.02 -4.90 8.33
N ASN A 185 21.43 -5.98 8.87
CA ASN A 185 22.13 -6.83 9.81
C ASN A 185 23.30 -7.57 9.12
N GLN A 186 24.27 -8.04 9.92
CA GLN A 186 25.44 -8.77 9.42
C GLN A 186 25.12 -10.04 8.60
N TYR A 187 23.89 -10.56 8.70
CA TYR A 187 23.43 -11.75 8.00
C TYR A 187 22.70 -11.44 6.68
N GLY A 188 22.48 -10.16 6.36
CA GLY A 188 21.71 -9.75 5.16
C GLY A 188 20.24 -10.19 5.19
N THR A 189 19.70 -10.59 6.34
CA THR A 189 18.35 -11.16 6.47
C THR A 189 17.31 -10.18 7.03
N GLY A 190 17.74 -9.02 7.49
CA GLY A 190 16.84 -8.03 8.07
C GLY A 190 17.54 -6.77 8.55
N PHE A 191 16.83 -6.00 9.36
CA PHE A 191 17.24 -4.67 9.79
C PHE A 191 17.57 -4.62 11.28
N THR A 192 18.57 -3.80 11.60
CA THR A 192 18.83 -3.27 12.94
C THR A 192 18.66 -1.76 12.91
N ALA A 193 18.27 -1.15 14.03
CA ALA A 193 18.22 0.31 14.13
C ALA A 193 19.63 0.86 13.87
N ALA A 194 19.74 1.92 13.06
CA ALA A 194 21.04 2.51 12.72
C ALA A 194 21.73 3.12 13.95
N HIS A 195 20.95 3.64 14.90
CA HIS A 195 21.44 4.19 16.16
C HIS A 195 20.95 3.37 17.35
N THR A 196 21.84 3.16 18.32
CA THR A 196 21.60 2.37 19.54
C THR A 196 20.48 2.93 20.42
N HIS A 197 20.22 4.24 20.33
CA HIS A 197 19.14 4.93 21.05
C HIS A 197 17.78 4.82 20.36
N PHE A 198 17.73 4.34 19.12
CA PHE A 198 16.47 4.16 18.39
C PHE A 198 15.81 2.83 18.72
N LYS A 199 14.50 2.87 18.89
CA LYS A 199 13.70 1.65 19.06
C LYS A 199 13.80 0.82 17.79
N ARG A 200 13.90 -0.50 17.96
CA ARG A 200 13.81 -1.43 16.83
C ARG A 200 12.47 -1.20 16.09
N PRO A 201 12.51 -1.08 14.75
CA PRO A 201 11.30 -0.80 13.97
C PRO A 201 10.32 -1.97 14.10
N SER A 202 9.04 -1.64 14.28
CA SER A 202 7.97 -2.64 14.24
C SER A 202 7.60 -2.97 12.79
N LYS A 203 6.81 -4.04 12.61
CA LYS A 203 6.29 -4.44 11.29
C LYS A 203 5.25 -3.45 10.70
N ASN A 204 4.94 -2.35 11.39
CA ASN A 204 3.99 -1.32 10.97
C ASN A 204 4.66 0.06 10.81
N ASP A 205 5.94 0.17 11.12
CA ASP A 205 6.72 1.40 10.92
C ASP A 205 7.32 1.42 9.52
N LEU A 206 7.57 2.61 8.99
CA LEU A 206 8.35 2.75 7.77
C LEU A 206 9.84 2.79 8.12
N VAL A 207 10.66 2.20 7.26
CA VAL A 207 12.11 2.13 7.44
C VAL A 207 12.83 2.68 6.22
N TYR A 208 13.98 3.31 6.44
CA TYR A 208 14.84 3.90 5.43
C TYR A 208 16.31 3.73 5.85
N PHE A 209 17.26 3.81 4.93
CA PHE A 209 18.70 3.62 5.26
C PHE A 209 19.61 4.71 4.71
N GLU A 210 19.11 5.61 3.87
CA GLU A 210 19.83 6.77 3.35
C GLU A 210 19.15 8.07 3.80
N ASP A 211 19.96 9.07 4.13
CA ASP A 211 19.42 10.40 4.44
C ASP A 211 18.79 11.03 3.19
N SER A 212 17.69 11.75 3.41
CA SER A 212 17.05 12.52 2.35
C SER A 212 17.99 13.64 1.89
N PRO A 213 18.06 13.95 0.59
CA PRO A 213 18.82 15.09 0.10
C PRO A 213 18.25 16.41 0.60
N ASP A 214 19.06 17.46 0.51
CA ASP A 214 18.54 18.82 0.58
C ASP A 214 17.78 19.14 -0.72
N TYR A 215 16.45 19.06 -0.65
CA TYR A 215 15.55 19.36 -1.77
C TYR A 215 15.57 20.84 -2.20
N CYS A 216 16.13 21.73 -1.39
CA CYS A 216 16.25 23.15 -1.72
C CYS A 216 17.38 23.41 -2.73
N ILE A 217 18.43 22.58 -2.70
CA ILE A 217 19.59 22.76 -3.56
C ILE A 217 19.35 22.05 -4.88
N ARG A 218 19.46 22.80 -5.98
CA ARG A 218 19.49 22.22 -7.33
C ARG A 218 20.86 21.61 -7.54
N ASP A 219 21.01 20.36 -7.17
CA ASP A 219 22.20 19.61 -7.53
C ASP A 219 22.16 19.26 -9.03
N HIS A 220 23.16 19.75 -9.76
CA HIS A 220 23.36 19.52 -11.18
C HIS A 220 23.96 18.14 -11.45
N GLU A 221 24.63 17.54 -10.45
CA GLU A 221 25.14 16.18 -10.54
C GLU A 221 24.02 15.18 -10.33
N SER A 222 23.16 15.25 -9.30
CA SER A 222 22.08 14.25 -9.07
C SER A 222 20.95 14.19 -10.11
N GLY A 223 21.06 14.89 -11.25
CA GLY A 223 20.33 14.62 -12.49
C GLY A 223 18.90 14.17 -12.25
N LYS A 224 18.10 15.03 -11.59
CA LYS A 224 16.75 14.74 -11.08
C LYS A 224 16.06 13.59 -11.83
N GLN A 225 16.05 12.39 -11.23
CA GLN A 225 14.92 11.50 -11.46
C GLN A 225 13.73 12.19 -10.81
N THR A 226 13.03 12.96 -11.61
CA THR A 226 11.64 13.31 -11.32
C THR A 226 10.89 11.99 -11.23
N PHE A 227 10.60 11.55 -10.01
CA PHE A 227 9.57 10.53 -9.80
C PHE A 227 8.26 11.15 -10.27
N ASN A 228 7.88 10.91 -11.52
CA ASN A 228 6.53 11.20 -11.96
C ASN A 228 5.60 10.23 -11.23
N LEU A 229 4.98 10.71 -10.16
CA LEU A 229 3.87 10.06 -9.51
C LEU A 229 2.68 10.07 -10.49
N PHE A 230 2.63 9.12 -11.42
CA PHE A 230 1.41 8.86 -12.19
C PHE A 230 0.41 8.09 -11.33
N LEU A 231 -0.08 8.71 -10.25
CA LEU A 231 -1.35 8.28 -9.67
C LEU A 231 -2.45 8.70 -10.65
N THR A 232 -2.72 7.90 -11.67
CA THR A 232 -3.98 8.04 -12.42
C THR A 232 -5.09 7.43 -11.57
N THR A 233 -5.45 8.13 -10.49
CA THR A 233 -6.70 7.92 -9.77
C THR A 233 -7.82 8.47 -10.63
N GLU A 234 -8.85 7.68 -10.90
CA GLU A 234 -10.03 8.12 -11.65
C GLU A 234 -10.51 9.51 -11.19
N ASP A 235 -10.83 10.34 -12.17
CA ASP A 235 -10.98 11.79 -12.24
C ASP A 235 -11.78 12.55 -11.14
N LYS A 236 -12.18 11.94 -10.02
CA LYS A 236 -13.01 12.62 -9.00
C LYS A 236 -12.70 12.35 -7.52
N MET A 237 -11.64 11.61 -7.16
CA MET A 237 -11.31 11.44 -5.72
C MET A 237 -10.38 12.54 -5.16
N PHE A 238 -9.63 13.25 -6.01
CA PHE A 238 -8.48 14.07 -5.61
C PHE A 238 -8.58 15.58 -5.92
N GLN A 239 -9.77 16.16 -6.17
CA GLN A 239 -9.90 17.63 -6.29
C GLN A 239 -9.60 18.42 -4.99
N ARG A 240 -9.00 17.79 -3.96
CA ARG A 240 -8.52 18.52 -2.79
C ARG A 240 -7.33 17.91 -2.06
N PHE A 241 -6.47 17.17 -2.74
CA PHE A 241 -5.05 17.27 -2.41
C PHE A 241 -4.46 18.23 -3.43
N LYS A 242 -4.15 19.45 -2.98
CA LYS A 242 -3.23 20.32 -3.69
C LYS A 242 -1.99 19.47 -4.06
N PRO A 243 -1.31 19.75 -5.18
CA PRO A 243 0.02 19.18 -5.40
C PRO A 243 0.77 19.30 -4.08
N LEU A 244 1.33 18.19 -3.59
CA LEU A 244 2.31 18.24 -2.51
C LEU A 244 3.43 19.13 -3.06
N ASN A 245 3.33 20.41 -2.74
CA ASN A 245 4.36 21.37 -3.06
C ASN A 245 5.54 20.93 -2.19
N LEU A 246 6.69 20.64 -2.79
CA LEU A 246 7.86 20.17 -2.03
C LEU A 246 8.26 21.16 -0.92
N GLU A 247 7.78 22.40 -0.96
CA GLU A 247 7.91 23.40 0.11
C GLU A 247 7.18 23.03 1.42
N ASP A 248 6.10 22.23 1.37
CA ASP A 248 5.35 21.80 2.57
C ASP A 248 6.02 20.62 3.32
N ILE A 249 7.09 20.05 2.76
CA ILE A 249 7.91 18.99 3.39
C ILE A 249 9.12 19.60 4.15
N SER A 250 9.41 20.89 3.93
CA SER A 250 10.55 21.62 4.51
C SER A 250 10.20 22.48 5.74
N ARG A 251 9.07 22.24 6.41
CA ARG A 251 8.71 22.91 7.68
C ARG A 251 8.28 21.93 8.76
#